data_AF-G4CEG8-F1
#
_entry.id   AF-G4CEG8-F1
#
_cell.length_a   1.000
_cell.length_b   1.000
_cell.length_c   1.000
_cell.angle_alpha   90.00
_cell.angle_beta   90.00
_cell.angle_gamma   90.00
#
_symmetry.space_group_name_H-M   'P 1'
#
loop_
_entity.id
_entity.type
_entity.pdbx_description
1 polymer ?
#
loop_
_entity_poly.entity_id
_entity_poly.type
_entity_poly.pdbx_seq_one_letter_code
_entity_poly.pdbx_strand_id
1 'polypeptide(L)'
;MSIQNRYEFVFFFDVSNGNPNGDPDAGNLPRLDPESSKGLVTDVCLKRKIRNFVEMTAAGKGGYEIFVKEKSVLNLQIERAYVESEELKQLFEEWQQYEKNKKKNKRPEMPYEDVAQRWMCENFFDVRTFGAVLSTGKSDKDKGDGEEKVN
;
A
#
# COMPACT_ATOMS: atom_id res chain seq x y z
N MET A 1 10.55 2.77 17.97
CA MET A 1 11.67 3.73 17.79
C MET A 1 11.80 4.03 16.31
N SER A 2 11.73 5.31 15.94
CA SER A 2 12.00 5.75 14.56
C SER A 2 13.51 5.90 14.32
N ILE A 3 13.92 5.84 13.06
CA ILE A 3 15.30 6.14 12.65
C ILE A 3 15.63 7.59 13.03
N GLN A 4 16.81 7.81 13.63
CA GLN A 4 17.27 9.14 14.05
C GLN A 4 18.18 9.82 13.01
N ASN A 5 18.70 9.05 12.05
CA ASN A 5 19.65 9.51 11.05
C ASN A 5 19.11 9.24 9.64
N ARG A 6 19.48 10.10 8.69
CA ARG A 6 19.36 9.83 7.25
C ARG A 6 20.48 8.87 6.85
N TYR A 7 20.14 7.86 6.05
CA TYR A 7 21.09 6.90 5.50
C TYR A 7 21.13 7.01 3.99
N GLU A 8 22.33 6.93 3.44
CA GLU A 8 22.58 6.80 2.01
C GLU A 8 23.40 5.53 1.80
N PHE A 9 23.13 4.82 0.71
CA PHE A 9 23.84 3.59 0.39
C PHE A 9 23.95 3.45 -1.12
N VAL A 10 25.06 2.85 -1.55
CA VAL A 10 25.28 2.41 -2.93
C VAL A 10 25.24 0.90 -2.92
N PHE A 11 24.34 0.33 -3.72
CA PHE A 11 24.15 -1.11 -3.83
C PHE A 11 24.66 -1.60 -5.18
N PHE A 12 25.74 -2.39 -5.16
CA PHE A 12 26.29 -3.03 -6.34
C PHE A 12 25.80 -4.47 -6.42
N PHE A 13 25.36 -4.87 -7.61
CA PHE A 13 25.04 -6.24 -7.95
C PHE A 13 25.39 -6.50 -9.41
N ASP A 14 25.62 -7.75 -9.76
CA ASP A 14 25.86 -8.20 -11.13
C ASP A 14 24.84 -9.25 -11.57
N VAL A 15 24.87 -9.58 -12.85
CA VAL A 15 24.07 -10.65 -13.45
C VAL A 15 24.91 -11.33 -14.51
N SER A 16 24.90 -12.66 -14.49
CA SER A 16 25.57 -13.49 -15.50
C SER A 16 24.52 -14.30 -16.23
N ASN A 17 24.51 -14.22 -17.57
CA ASN A 17 23.59 -14.98 -18.44
C ASN A 17 22.11 -14.87 -18.03
N GLY A 18 21.66 -13.68 -17.64
CA GLY A 18 20.30 -13.46 -17.15
C GLY A 18 19.75 -12.09 -17.50
N ASN A 19 18.44 -11.93 -17.33
CA ASN A 19 17.74 -10.66 -17.51
C ASN A 19 17.33 -10.08 -16.13
N PRO A 20 17.99 -9.01 -15.65
CA PRO A 20 17.75 -8.48 -14.30
C PRO A 20 16.43 -7.69 -14.20
N ASN A 21 15.98 -7.07 -15.30
CA ASN A 21 14.73 -6.33 -15.41
C ASN A 21 14.29 -6.26 -16.87
N GLY A 22 13.30 -7.07 -17.23
CA GLY A 22 12.71 -7.04 -18.57
C GLY A 22 11.84 -5.82 -18.83
N ASP A 23 11.79 -5.42 -20.10
CA ASP A 23 10.92 -4.36 -20.61
C ASP A 23 9.65 -4.94 -21.24
N PRO A 24 8.45 -4.68 -20.70
CA PRO A 24 7.19 -5.17 -21.27
C PRO A 24 6.91 -4.59 -22.66
N ASP A 25 7.42 -3.39 -22.97
CA ASP A 25 7.19 -2.72 -24.26
C ASP A 25 8.18 -3.17 -25.34
N ALA A 26 9.33 -3.71 -24.93
CA ALA A 26 10.35 -4.26 -25.82
C ALA A 26 10.42 -5.80 -25.75
N GLY A 27 9.29 -6.48 -25.64
CA GLY A 27 9.22 -7.94 -25.73
C GLY A 27 10.03 -8.68 -24.67
N ASN A 28 10.12 -8.13 -23.45
CA ASN A 28 10.87 -8.65 -22.31
C ASN A 28 12.41 -8.66 -22.51
N LEU A 29 12.95 -7.87 -23.44
CA LEU A 29 14.40 -7.60 -23.50
C LEU A 29 14.87 -6.86 -22.23
N PRO A 30 16.16 -6.97 -21.84
CA PRO A 30 16.69 -6.14 -20.76
C PRO A 30 16.44 -4.65 -21.01
N ARG A 31 15.96 -3.94 -20.00
CA ARG A 31 15.72 -2.50 -20.11
C ARG A 31 17.02 -1.75 -20.36
N LEU A 32 16.93 -0.74 -21.21
CA LEU A 32 18.01 0.20 -21.52
C LEU A 32 17.58 1.61 -21.20
N ASP A 33 18.50 2.41 -20.67
CA ASP A 33 18.33 3.85 -20.56
C ASP A 33 18.37 4.49 -21.96
N PRO A 34 17.36 5.27 -22.36
CA PRO A 34 17.24 5.76 -23.74
C PRO A 34 18.33 6.76 -24.15
N GLU A 35 18.93 7.47 -23.20
CA GLU A 35 19.95 8.48 -23.49
C GLU A 35 21.35 7.88 -23.52
N SER A 36 21.69 7.05 -22.53
CA SER A 36 23.05 6.51 -22.35
C SER A 36 23.25 5.11 -22.90
N SER A 37 22.16 4.41 -23.29
CA SER A 37 22.16 3.01 -23.72
C SER A 37 22.74 2.01 -22.70
N LYS A 38 22.84 2.41 -21.42
CA LYS A 38 23.25 1.51 -20.33
C LYS A 38 22.07 0.65 -19.89
N GLY A 39 22.36 -0.55 -19.38
CA GLY A 39 21.35 -1.40 -18.75
C GLY A 39 20.68 -0.68 -17.59
N LEU A 40 19.35 -0.71 -17.55
CA LEU A 40 18.54 -0.05 -16.52
C LEU A 40 17.83 -1.10 -15.69
N VAL A 41 17.88 -0.96 -14.37
CA VAL A 41 17.03 -1.70 -13.43
C VAL A 41 16.21 -0.68 -12.66
N THR A 42 14.89 -0.72 -12.86
CA THR A 42 13.96 0.22 -12.25
C THR A 42 13.93 0.07 -10.73
N ASP A 43 13.65 1.17 -10.05
CA ASP A 43 13.47 1.18 -8.60
C ASP A 43 12.30 0.25 -8.17
N VAL A 44 11.21 0.21 -8.95
CA VAL A 44 10.07 -0.68 -8.71
C VAL A 44 10.49 -2.16 -8.77
N CYS A 45 11.41 -2.53 -9.68
CA CYS A 45 11.96 -3.89 -9.74
C CYS A 45 12.71 -4.25 -8.45
N LEU A 46 13.59 -3.38 -7.97
CA LEU A 46 14.33 -3.59 -6.71
C LEU A 46 13.39 -3.63 -5.50
N LYS A 47 12.43 -2.70 -5.42
CA LYS A 47 11.42 -2.67 -4.36
C LYS A 47 10.58 -3.96 -4.34
N ARG A 48 10.28 -4.56 -5.49
CA ARG A 48 9.61 -5.87 -5.56
C ARG A 48 10.50 -6.99 -5.02
N LYS A 49 11.79 -7.02 -5.36
CA LYS A 49 12.74 -8.02 -4.82
C LYS A 49 12.87 -7.90 -3.29
N ILE A 50 12.91 -6.67 -2.75
CA ILE A 50 12.92 -6.43 -1.30
C ILE A 50 11.65 -6.95 -0.64
N ARG A 51 10.46 -6.65 -1.22
CA ARG A 51 9.18 -7.18 -0.71
C ARG A 51 9.17 -8.71 -0.68
N ASN A 52 9.58 -9.35 -1.77
CA ASN A 52 9.62 -10.81 -1.86
C ASN A 52 10.59 -11.40 -0.81
N PHE A 53 11.77 -10.80 -0.65
CA PHE A 53 12.74 -11.23 0.37
C PHE A 53 12.16 -11.14 1.79
N VAL A 54 11.51 -10.03 2.13
CA VAL A 54 10.86 -9.86 3.44
C VAL A 54 9.71 -10.84 3.64
N GLU A 55 8.88 -11.04 2.62
CA GLU A 55 7.80 -12.04 2.67
C GLU A 55 8.33 -13.45 2.93
N MET A 56 9.43 -13.84 2.27
CA MET A 56 10.03 -15.17 2.45
C MET A 56 10.74 -15.35 3.80
N THR A 57 11.41 -14.31 4.31
CA THR A 57 12.29 -14.41 5.50
C THR A 57 11.63 -13.98 6.80
N ALA A 58 10.53 -13.23 6.72
CA ALA A 58 9.76 -12.73 7.86
C ALA A 58 8.30 -13.18 7.84
N ALA A 59 7.96 -14.21 7.04
CA ALA A 59 6.63 -14.82 7.04
C ALA A 59 6.15 -15.13 8.47
N GLY A 60 4.93 -14.70 8.80
CA GLY A 60 4.29 -14.94 10.10
C GLY A 60 4.79 -14.05 11.25
N LYS A 61 5.79 -13.17 11.02
CA LYS A 61 6.18 -12.16 12.00
C LYS A 61 5.24 -10.96 11.91
N GLY A 62 4.61 -10.60 13.02
CA GLY A 62 3.76 -9.41 13.10
C GLY A 62 4.51 -8.16 12.63
N GLY A 63 3.84 -7.31 11.87
CA GLY A 63 4.39 -6.06 11.34
C GLY A 63 5.31 -6.18 10.11
N TYR A 64 5.44 -7.38 9.55
CA TYR A 64 6.21 -7.65 8.32
C TYR A 64 5.33 -8.15 7.16
N GLU A 65 4.02 -7.95 7.25
CA GLU A 65 3.14 -8.24 6.12
C GLU A 65 3.49 -7.35 4.93
N ILE A 66 3.19 -7.82 3.71
CA ILE A 66 3.39 -7.04 2.47
C ILE A 66 2.01 -6.64 1.95
N PHE A 67 1.80 -5.35 1.73
CA PHE A 67 0.55 -4.79 1.23
C PHE A 67 0.39 -5.03 -0.27
N VAL A 68 1.45 -4.77 -1.05
CA VAL A 68 1.41 -4.92 -2.52
C VAL A 68 1.79 -6.34 -2.93
N LYS A 69 0.83 -7.27 -2.87
CA LYS A 69 1.01 -8.66 -3.28
C LYS A 69 0.38 -8.95 -4.65
N GLU A 70 0.84 -10.02 -5.27
CA GLU A 70 0.18 -10.53 -6.47
C GLU A 70 -1.23 -11.01 -6.11
N LYS A 71 -2.23 -10.69 -6.93
CA LYS A 71 -3.64 -11.09 -6.76
C LYS A 71 -4.35 -10.59 -5.50
N SER A 72 -3.73 -9.72 -4.69
CA SER A 72 -4.38 -9.12 -3.53
C SER A 72 -5.30 -7.95 -3.90
N VAL A 73 -6.50 -7.92 -3.31
CA VAL A 73 -7.39 -6.77 -3.42
C VAL A 73 -7.02 -5.74 -2.34
N LEU A 74 -6.45 -4.60 -2.74
CA LEU A 74 -5.93 -3.60 -1.82
C LEU A 74 -7.01 -3.01 -0.90
N ASN A 75 -8.23 -2.79 -1.40
CA ASN A 75 -9.33 -2.26 -0.58
C ASN A 75 -9.66 -3.17 0.60
N LEU A 76 -9.65 -4.50 0.42
CA LEU A 76 -9.87 -5.43 1.53
C LEU A 76 -8.77 -5.34 2.59
N GLN A 77 -7.53 -5.08 2.17
CA GLN A 77 -6.42 -4.89 3.12
C GLN A 77 -6.53 -3.56 3.88
N ILE A 78 -7.07 -2.52 3.25
CA ILE A 78 -7.35 -1.23 3.92
C ILE A 78 -8.51 -1.38 4.90
N GLU A 79 -9.57 -2.11 4.52
CA GLU A 79 -10.72 -2.39 5.38
C GLU A 79 -10.33 -3.11 6.67
N ARG A 80 -9.29 -3.95 6.65
CA ARG A 80 -8.76 -4.60 7.87
C ARG A 80 -8.43 -3.59 8.96
N ALA A 81 -7.91 -2.40 8.63
CA ALA A 81 -7.65 -1.37 9.64
C ALA A 81 -8.92 -1.03 10.42
N TYR A 82 -10.04 -0.84 9.72
CA TYR A 82 -11.33 -0.48 10.30
C TYR A 82 -12.03 -1.63 11.03
N VAL A 83 -11.62 -2.88 10.77
CA VAL A 83 -12.22 -4.09 11.37
C VAL A 83 -11.36 -4.68 12.49
N GLU A 84 -10.05 -4.51 12.46
CA GLU A 84 -9.13 -5.11 13.43
C GLU A 84 -8.66 -4.11 14.49
N SER A 85 -8.63 -2.80 14.17
CA SER A 85 -8.28 -1.77 15.16
C SER A 85 -9.50 -1.31 15.95
N GLU A 86 -9.56 -1.69 17.22
CA GLU A 86 -10.64 -1.28 18.13
C GLU A 86 -10.67 0.24 18.35
N GLU A 87 -9.49 0.86 18.46
CA GLU A 87 -9.34 2.32 18.54
C GLU A 87 -9.92 3.01 17.30
N LEU A 88 -9.61 2.48 16.10
CA LEU A 88 -10.12 3.06 14.87
C LEU A 88 -11.63 2.88 14.73
N LYS A 89 -12.18 1.73 15.13
CA LYS A 89 -13.63 1.50 15.10
C LYS A 89 -14.37 2.57 15.90
N GLN A 90 -13.96 2.76 17.16
CA GLN A 90 -14.59 3.72 18.06
C GLN A 90 -14.49 5.13 17.49
N LEU A 91 -13.29 5.54 17.04
CA LEU A 91 -13.07 6.86 16.45
C LEU A 91 -13.88 7.05 15.16
N PHE A 92 -13.94 6.03 14.31
CA PHE A 92 -14.70 6.09 13.06
C PHE A 92 -16.20 6.24 13.33
N GLU A 93 -16.75 5.52 14.32
CA GLU A 93 -18.14 5.68 14.74
C GLU A 93 -18.44 7.09 15.26
N GLU A 94 -17.55 7.69 16.06
CA GLU A 94 -17.68 9.07 16.52
C GLU A 94 -17.71 10.06 15.35
N TRP A 95 -16.83 9.88 14.35
CA TRP A 95 -16.83 10.67 13.13
C TRP A 95 -18.13 10.52 12.33
N GLN A 96 -18.66 9.30 12.20
CA GLN A 96 -19.95 9.05 11.55
C GLN A 96 -21.11 9.74 12.28
N GLN A 97 -21.10 9.74 13.61
CA GLN A 97 -22.10 10.45 14.40
C GLN A 97 -21.99 11.96 14.23
N TYR A 98 -20.78 12.53 14.21
CA TYR A 98 -20.55 13.94 13.95
C TYR A 98 -21.07 14.38 12.58
N GLU A 99 -20.76 13.62 11.51
CA GLU A 99 -21.22 13.96 10.15
C GLU A 99 -22.75 13.88 10.01
N LYS A 100 -23.42 12.96 10.72
CA LYS A 100 -24.89 12.88 10.76
C LYS A 100 -25.54 14.10 11.44
N ASN A 101 -24.92 14.67 12.48
CA ASN A 101 -25.48 15.83 13.18
C ASN A 101 -24.40 16.73 13.80
N LYS A 102 -23.86 17.63 12.98
CA LYS A 102 -22.77 18.57 13.34
C LYS A 102 -23.13 19.57 14.45
N LYS A 103 -24.42 19.78 14.74
CA LYS A 103 -24.88 20.73 15.78
C LYS A 103 -24.95 20.09 17.17
N LYS A 104 -25.20 18.78 17.24
CA LYS A 104 -25.41 18.04 18.49
C LYS A 104 -24.13 17.36 18.97
N ASN A 105 -23.29 16.90 18.04
CA ASN A 105 -22.15 16.05 18.33
C ASN A 105 -20.85 16.86 18.26
N LYS A 106 -19.94 16.64 19.22
CA LYS A 106 -18.61 17.27 19.21
C LYS A 106 -17.78 16.64 18.07
N ARG A 107 -17.07 17.47 17.31
CA ARG A 107 -16.09 16.98 16.34
C ARG A 107 -14.97 16.23 17.07
N PRO A 108 -14.61 15.00 16.66
CA PRO A 108 -13.45 14.31 17.21
C PRO A 108 -12.17 15.12 16.98
N GLU A 109 -11.23 15.02 17.92
CA GLU A 109 -10.00 15.81 17.90
C GLU A 109 -8.99 15.31 16.87
N MET A 110 -8.99 14.00 16.60
CA MET A 110 -8.08 13.35 15.67
C MET A 110 -8.83 12.87 14.42
N PRO A 111 -8.30 13.10 13.21
CA PRO A 111 -8.77 12.44 12.00
C PRO A 111 -8.65 10.91 12.12
N TYR A 112 -9.67 10.17 11.68
CA TYR A 112 -9.63 8.70 11.70
C TYR A 112 -8.58 8.16 10.70
N GLU A 113 -8.26 8.94 9.67
CA GLU A 113 -7.25 8.61 8.67
C GLU A 113 -5.84 8.45 9.28
N ASP A 114 -5.50 9.25 10.29
CA ASP A 114 -4.19 9.19 10.96
C ASP A 114 -4.03 7.87 11.74
N VAL A 115 -5.10 7.43 12.41
CA VAL A 115 -5.13 6.15 13.13
C VAL A 115 -5.09 4.98 12.15
N ALA A 116 -5.84 5.06 11.05
CA ALA A 116 -5.78 4.06 9.98
C ALA A 116 -4.38 3.97 9.37
N GLN A 117 -3.74 5.10 9.07
CA GLN A 117 -2.38 5.14 8.54
C GLN A 117 -1.39 4.49 9.51
N ARG A 118 -1.47 4.81 10.82
CA ARG A 118 -0.62 4.21 11.84
C ARG A 118 -0.77 2.70 11.87
N TRP A 119 -2.02 2.20 11.90
CA TRP A 119 -2.29 0.77 11.88
C TRP A 119 -1.71 0.09 10.63
N MET A 120 -1.87 0.70 9.44
CA MET A 120 -1.29 0.18 8.20
C MET A 120 0.25 0.13 8.25
N CYS A 121 0.89 1.19 8.78
CA CYS A 121 2.33 1.24 8.97
C CYS A 121 2.84 0.24 10.01
N GLU A 122 2.06 -0.08 11.03
CA GLU A 122 2.43 -1.07 12.05
C GLU A 122 2.39 -2.49 11.48
N ASN A 123 1.40 -2.81 10.66
CA ASN A 123 1.19 -4.16 10.13
C ASN A 123 1.96 -4.47 8.84
N PHE A 124 2.10 -3.49 7.94
CA PHE A 124 2.72 -3.69 6.62
C PHE A 124 4.10 -3.06 6.50
N PHE A 125 5.11 -3.90 6.24
CA PHE A 125 6.50 -3.46 6.09
C PHE A 125 6.69 -2.51 4.91
N ASP A 126 6.09 -2.82 3.77
CA ASP A 126 6.29 -2.06 2.55
C ASP A 126 5.56 -0.72 2.57
N VAL A 127 4.42 -0.63 3.25
CA VAL A 127 3.75 0.66 3.53
C VAL A 127 4.64 1.52 4.41
N ARG A 128 5.17 0.96 5.51
CA ARG A 128 6.08 1.66 6.43
C ARG A 128 7.39 2.13 5.77
N THR A 129 7.88 1.36 4.79
CA THR A 129 9.21 1.59 4.19
C THR A 129 9.15 2.42 2.90
N PHE A 130 8.18 2.15 2.03
CA PHE A 130 8.08 2.76 0.70
C PHE A 130 6.88 3.71 0.54
N GLY A 131 5.97 3.73 1.52
CA GLY A 131 4.69 4.42 1.40
C GLY A 131 3.69 3.65 0.52
N ALA A 132 2.42 4.02 0.66
CA ALA A 132 1.33 3.53 -0.18
C ALA A 132 0.22 4.58 -0.27
N VAL A 133 -0.54 4.56 -1.37
CA VAL A 133 -1.77 5.36 -1.49
C VAL A 133 -2.92 4.54 -0.92
N LEU A 134 -3.56 5.06 0.14
CA LEU A 134 -4.62 4.37 0.88
C LEU A 134 -6.02 4.90 0.56
N SER A 135 -6.21 5.46 -0.64
CA SER A 135 -7.51 5.97 -1.06
C SER A 135 -8.48 4.81 -1.26
N THR A 136 -9.43 4.65 -0.36
CA THR A 136 -10.62 3.84 -0.61
C THR A 136 -11.50 4.62 -1.57
N GLY A 137 -11.69 4.13 -2.78
CA GLY A 137 -12.78 4.64 -3.63
C GLY A 137 -14.08 4.55 -2.83
N LYS A 138 -14.95 5.57 -2.91
CA LYS A 138 -16.33 5.41 -2.43
C LYS A 138 -16.86 4.18 -3.16
N SER A 139 -17.05 3.08 -2.45
CA SER A 139 -17.78 1.96 -3.00
C SER A 139 -19.12 2.52 -3.44
N ASP A 140 -19.44 2.47 -4.73
CA ASP A 140 -20.74 2.78 -5.32
C ASP A 140 -21.81 1.76 -4.81
N LYS A 141 -21.94 1.61 -3.49
CA LYS A 141 -23.03 0.87 -2.83
C LYS A 141 -24.22 1.79 -2.51
N ASP A 142 -24.23 3.01 -3.05
CA ASP A 142 -25.26 4.02 -2.82
C ASP A 142 -25.85 4.60 -4.12
N LYS A 143 -25.75 3.86 -5.23
CA LYS A 143 -26.56 4.14 -6.44
C LYS A 143 -27.61 3.06 -6.57
N GLY A 144 -28.85 3.51 -6.35
CA GLY A 144 -30.04 2.71 -6.24
C GLY A 144 -30.36 1.86 -7.45
N ASP A 145 -31.21 0.88 -7.17
CA ASP A 145 -32.05 0.10 -8.07
C ASP A 145 -32.29 0.80 -9.42
N GLY A 146 -31.73 0.21 -10.47
CA GLY A 146 -31.96 0.59 -11.86
C GLY A 146 -32.36 -0.66 -12.64
N GLU A 147 -33.67 -0.78 -12.83
CA GLU A 147 -34.42 -1.74 -13.64
C GLU A 147 -33.64 -2.45 -14.75
N GLU A 148 -33.74 -3.80 -14.75
CA GLU A 148 -33.59 -4.62 -15.94
C GLU A 148 -34.49 -4.07 -17.06
N LYS A 149 -33.88 -3.62 -18.16
CA LYS A 149 -34.53 -3.59 -19.46
C LYS A 149 -33.83 -4.54 -20.40
N VAL A 150 -34.50 -5.68 -20.56
CA VAL A 150 -34.43 -6.59 -21.69
C VAL A 150 -34.46 -5.82 -23.01
N ASN A 151 -33.50 -6.13 -23.88
CA ASN A 151 -33.69 -6.28 -25.32
C ASN A 151 -32.53 -7.10 -25.89
#